data_AF-A0A938UYW2-F1
#
_entry.id   AF-A0A938UYW2-F1
#
_cell.length_a   1.000
_cell.length_b   1.000
_cell.length_c   1.000
_cell.angle_alpha   90.00
_cell.angle_beta   90.00
_cell.angle_gamma   90.00
#
_symmetry.space_group_name_H-M   'P 1'
#
loop_
_entity.id
_entity.type
_entity.pdbx_description
1 polymer ?
#
loop_
_entity_poly.entity_id
_entity_poly.type
_entity_poly.pdbx_seq_one_letter_code
_entity_poly.pdbx_strand_id
1 'polypeptide(L)'
;MAEEKKETVVSAETQVLEQPSLLEDIIQATNLKPSDENYSVMKRGLEAFLAGLLEPGKEAVKVSKAVVDDMIVEIDRKMSNQLDAILHQSDFQKLP
;
A
#
# COMPACT_ATOMS: atom_id res chain seq x y z
N MET A 1 25.58 -38.36 43.17
CA MET A 1 24.85 -37.29 43.87
C MET A 1 25.24 -35.98 43.22
N ALA A 2 24.24 -35.12 42.97
CA ALA A 2 24.28 -33.79 42.32
C ALA A 2 24.59 -33.84 40.80
N GLU A 3 23.64 -33.57 39.90
CA GLU A 3 23.14 -32.21 39.49
C GLU A 3 24.32 -31.30 39.13
N GLU A 4 24.47 -30.78 37.92
CA GLU A 4 23.55 -29.89 37.18
C GLU A 4 23.73 -30.11 35.66
N LYS A 5 22.71 -30.45 34.89
CA LYS A 5 21.79 -29.52 34.19
C LYS A 5 22.51 -28.30 33.56
N LYS A 6 23.06 -28.48 32.36
CA LYS A 6 23.27 -27.36 31.43
C LYS A 6 22.26 -27.46 30.30
N GLU A 7 21.27 -26.59 30.43
CA GLU A 7 20.17 -26.28 29.54
C GLU A 7 20.44 -26.60 28.07
N THR A 8 19.69 -27.59 27.58
CA THR A 8 19.21 -27.59 26.20
C THR A 8 18.29 -26.37 26.07
N VAL A 9 18.86 -25.22 25.72
CA VAL A 9 18.08 -24.10 25.17
C VAL A 9 17.70 -24.54 23.76
N VAL A 10 16.65 -25.36 23.68
CA VAL A 10 15.88 -25.50 22.45
C VAL A 10 15.28 -24.12 22.25
N SER A 11 15.94 -23.31 21.42
CA SER A 11 15.31 -22.14 20.82
C SER A 11 13.97 -22.63 20.30
N ALA A 12 12.91 -22.18 20.94
CA ALA A 12 11.60 -22.15 20.33
C ALA A 12 11.76 -21.23 19.12
N GLU A 13 12.16 -21.84 17.99
CA GLU A 13 11.80 -21.35 16.68
C GLU A 13 10.27 -21.34 16.72
N THR A 14 9.73 -20.20 17.12
CA THR A 14 8.40 -19.78 16.75
C THR A 14 8.45 -19.73 15.22
N GLN A 15 8.24 -20.89 14.60
CA GLN A 15 7.69 -20.98 13.27
C GLN A 15 6.28 -20.41 13.42
N VAL A 16 6.20 -19.08 13.47
CA VAL A 16 5.08 -18.38 12.89
C VAL A 16 5.16 -18.83 11.45
N LEU A 17 4.38 -19.86 11.12
CA LEU A 17 3.88 -20.01 9.76
C LEU A 17 3.21 -18.67 9.50
N GLU A 18 3.98 -17.76 8.90
CA GLU A 18 3.50 -16.48 8.40
C GLU A 18 2.45 -16.87 7.38
N GLN A 19 1.21 -17.00 7.87
CA GLN A 19 0.07 -16.93 7.00
C GLN A 19 0.28 -15.60 6.27
N PRO A 20 0.41 -15.63 4.93
CA PRO A 20 0.53 -14.40 4.18
C PRO A 20 -0.57 -13.47 4.68
N SER A 21 -0.19 -12.24 5.01
CA SER A 21 -1.16 -11.21 5.31
C SER A 21 -2.23 -11.24 4.21
N LEU A 22 -3.50 -11.02 4.53
CA LEU A 22 -4.55 -10.92 3.50
C LEU A 22 -4.18 -9.93 2.39
N LEU A 23 -3.36 -8.93 2.72
CA LEU A 23 -2.75 -8.01 1.77
C LEU A 23 -1.79 -8.73 0.79
N GLU A 24 -0.89 -9.56 1.33
CA GLU A 24 0.06 -10.36 0.54
C GLU A 24 -0.66 -11.39 -0.35
N ASP A 25 -1.77 -11.99 0.12
CA ASP A 25 -2.62 -12.87 -0.69
C ASP A 25 -3.22 -12.14 -1.91
N ILE A 26 -3.70 -10.91 -1.70
CA ILE A 26 -4.24 -10.09 -2.79
C ILE A 26 -3.13 -9.73 -3.78
N ILE A 27 -1.93 -9.41 -3.31
CA ILE A 27 -0.78 -9.11 -4.18
C ILE A 27 -0.39 -10.36 -4.98
N GLN A 28 -0.35 -11.54 -4.37
CA GLN A 28 -0.07 -12.80 -5.09
C GLN A 28 -1.12 -13.10 -6.17
N ALA A 29 -2.39 -12.77 -5.94
CA ALA A 29 -3.44 -12.91 -6.95
C ALA A 29 -3.19 -12.05 -8.21
N THR A 30 -2.34 -11.03 -8.14
CA THR A 30 -1.94 -10.21 -9.28
C THR A 30 -0.75 -10.78 -10.07
N ASN A 31 -0.25 -11.98 -9.72
CA ASN A 31 0.95 -12.61 -10.28
C ASN A 31 2.25 -11.80 -10.14
N LEU A 32 2.29 -10.83 -9.22
CA LEU A 32 3.48 -10.05 -8.90
C LEU A 32 4.36 -10.79 -7.89
N LYS A 33 5.64 -10.92 -8.19
CA LYS A 33 6.63 -11.54 -7.30
C LYS A 33 7.28 -10.47 -6.42
N PRO A 34 7.67 -10.81 -5.18
CA PRO A 34 8.45 -9.91 -4.32
C PRO A 34 9.76 -9.41 -4.94
N SER A 35 10.30 -10.14 -5.92
CA SER A 35 11.52 -9.79 -6.66
C SER A 35 11.29 -8.80 -7.80
N ASP A 36 10.04 -8.49 -8.16
CA ASP A 36 9.73 -7.54 -9.22
C ASP A 36 9.92 -6.11 -8.73
N GLU A 37 10.50 -5.24 -9.56
CA GLU A 37 10.75 -3.83 -9.22
C GLU A 37 9.46 -3.10 -8.78
N ASN A 38 8.33 -3.48 -9.37
CA ASN A 38 7.03 -2.86 -9.12
C ASN A 38 6.36 -3.37 -7.83
N TYR A 39 6.89 -4.41 -7.18
CA TYR A 39 6.26 -5.01 -5.99
C TYR A 39 6.11 -4.01 -4.85
N SER A 40 7.19 -3.28 -4.54
CA SER A 40 7.21 -2.30 -3.46
C SER A 40 6.20 -1.17 -3.68
N VAL A 41 6.08 -0.70 -4.93
CA VAL A 41 5.14 0.36 -5.33
C VAL A 41 3.70 -0.16 -5.27
N MET A 42 3.43 -1.35 -5.79
CA MET A 42 2.12 -2.00 -5.72
C MET A 42 1.67 -2.22 -4.28
N LYS A 43 2.53 -2.77 -3.43
CA LYS A 43 2.25 -3.00 -2.00
C LYS A 43 1.83 -1.70 -1.31
N ARG A 44 2.64 -0.65 -1.46
CA ARG A 44 2.33 0.67 -0.90
C ARG A 44 1.03 1.26 -1.46
N GLY A 45 0.79 1.10 -2.75
CA GLY A 45 -0.43 1.57 -3.41
C GLY A 45 -1.68 0.87 -2.88
N LEU A 46 -1.61 -0.45 -2.69
CA LEU A 46 -2.71 -1.25 -2.17
C LEU A 46 -3.00 -0.94 -0.69
N GLU A 47 -1.97 -0.76 0.12
CA GLU A 47 -2.11 -0.33 1.52
C GLU A 47 -2.80 1.04 1.62
N ALA A 48 -2.37 2.02 0.81
CA ALA A 48 -2.99 3.34 0.77
C ALA A 48 -4.43 3.31 0.27
N PHE A 49 -4.71 2.47 -0.74
CA PHE A 49 -6.05 2.29 -1.28
C PHE A 49 -7.01 1.68 -0.25
N LEU A 50 -6.58 0.63 0.45
CA LEU A 50 -7.36 0.01 1.52
C LEU A 50 -7.58 0.98 2.69
N ALA A 51 -6.54 1.70 3.14
CA ALA A 51 -6.69 2.72 4.17
C ALA A 51 -7.74 3.77 3.79
N GLY A 52 -7.75 4.22 2.53
CA GLY A 52 -8.73 5.17 2.00
C GLY A 52 -10.14 4.58 1.83
N LEU A 53 -10.29 3.27 1.61
CA LEU A 53 -11.59 2.59 1.57
C LEU A 53 -12.18 2.39 2.97
N LEU A 54 -11.34 2.17 3.99
CA LEU A 54 -11.77 1.97 5.37
C LEU A 54 -11.94 3.30 6.16
N GLU A 55 -11.77 4.46 5.51
CA GLU A 55 -12.03 5.75 6.15
C GLU A 55 -13.47 5.83 6.69
N PRO A 56 -13.66 6.17 7.98
CA PRO A 56 -14.98 6.24 8.59
C PRO A 56 -15.84 7.30 7.89
N GLY A 57 -17.03 6.89 7.43
CA GLY A 57 -17.97 7.76 6.72
C GLY A 57 -18.04 7.52 5.20
N LYS A 58 -17.18 6.67 4.63
CA LYS A 58 -17.41 6.12 3.30
C LYS A 58 -18.31 4.90 3.40
N GLU A 59 -19.46 4.92 2.72
CA GLU A 59 -20.27 3.71 2.54
C GLU A 59 -19.41 2.62 1.89
N ALA A 60 -19.71 1.35 2.16
CA ALA A 60 -19.02 0.22 1.56
C ALA A 60 -19.28 0.20 0.04
N VAL A 61 -18.52 1.01 -0.70
CA VAL A 61 -18.64 1.11 -2.15
C VAL A 61 -18.14 -0.20 -2.73
N LYS A 62 -19.00 -0.85 -3.52
CA LYS A 62 -18.59 -2.01 -4.30
C LYS A 62 -17.45 -1.61 -5.22
N VAL A 63 -16.24 -2.12 -4.96
CA VAL A 63 -15.07 -1.88 -5.79
C VAL A 63 -15.36 -2.46 -7.18
N SER A 64 -15.45 -1.59 -8.17
CA SER A 64 -15.66 -1.94 -9.57
C SER A 64 -14.74 -1.09 -10.43
N LYS A 65 -14.45 -1.55 -11.65
CA LYS A 65 -13.60 -0.80 -12.58
C LYS A 65 -14.09 0.65 -12.77
N ALA A 66 -15.40 0.84 -12.92
CA ALA A 66 -16.00 2.17 -13.09
C ALA A 66 -15.72 3.09 -11.90
N VAL A 67 -15.85 2.58 -10.67
CA VAL A 67 -15.55 3.36 -9.45
C VAL A 67 -14.07 3.73 -9.38
N VAL A 68 -13.17 2.83 -9.78
CA VAL A 68 -11.72 3.11 -9.83
C VAL A 68 -11.41 4.15 -10.91
N ASP A 69 -12.03 4.05 -12.09
CA ASP A 69 -11.89 5.04 -13.16
C ASP A 69 -12.35 6.44 -12.67
N ASP A 70 -13.50 6.52 -11.97
CA ASP A 70 -13.99 7.77 -11.38
C ASP A 70 -13.04 8.34 -10.32
N MET A 71 -12.44 7.48 -9.49
CA MET A 71 -11.40 7.89 -8.53
C MET A 71 -10.18 8.50 -9.22
N ILE A 72 -9.75 7.94 -10.35
CA ILE A 72 -8.63 8.45 -11.15
C ILE A 72 -8.99 9.82 -11.74
N VAL A 73 -10.20 9.99 -12.27
CA VAL A 73 -10.68 11.28 -12.82
C VAL A 73 -10.64 12.37 -11.75
N GLU A 74 -11.08 12.07 -10.53
CA GLU A 74 -11.05 13.04 -9.43
C GLU A 74 -9.63 13.38 -8.97
N ILE A 75 -8.69 12.43 -9.01
CA ILE A 75 -7.27 12.68 -8.75
C ILE A 75 -6.69 13.60 -9.84
N ASP A 76 -6.92 13.28 -11.11
CA ASP A 76 -6.43 14.06 -12.25
C ASP A 76 -6.93 15.51 -12.23
N ARG A 77 -8.20 15.69 -11.88
CA ARG A 77 -8.80 17.00 -11.70
C ARG A 77 -8.13 17.81 -10.58
N LYS A 78 -7.85 17.18 -9.43
CA LYS A 78 -7.17 17.85 -8.30
C LYS A 78 -5.75 18.23 -8.66
N MET A 79 -5.00 17.33 -9.29
CA MET A 79 -3.63 17.60 -9.73
C MET A 79 -3.59 18.70 -10.78
N SER A 80 -4.49 18.65 -11.76
CA SER A 80 -4.59 19.67 -12.81
C SER A 80 -4.88 21.04 -12.23
N ASN A 81 -5.83 21.17 -11.29
CA ASN A 81 -6.09 22.45 -10.62
C ASN A 81 -4.88 22.97 -9.83
N GLN A 82 -4.13 22.10 -9.17
CA GLN A 82 -2.93 22.50 -8.44
C GLN A 82 -1.81 22.93 -9.39
N LEU A 83 -1.57 22.16 -10.45
CA LEU A 83 -0.60 22.50 -11.48
C LEU A 83 -0.96 23.81 -12.16
N ASP A 84 -2.24 24.00 -12.50
CA ASP A 84 -2.74 25.23 -13.11
C ASP A 84 -2.43 26.45 -12.22
N ALA A 85 -2.73 26.36 -10.92
CA ALA A 85 -2.43 27.42 -9.96
C ALA A 85 -0.91 27.72 -9.84
N ILE A 86 -0.07 26.67 -9.87
CA ILE A 86 1.39 26.82 -9.79
C ILE A 86 1.95 27.44 -11.08
N LEU A 87 1.52 26.95 -12.24
CA LEU A 87 2.01 27.40 -13.55
C LEU A 87 1.52 28.79 -13.92
N HIS A 88 0.35 29.20 -13.42
CA HIS A 88 -0.19 30.54 -13.62
C HIS A 88 0.32 31.56 -12.60
N GLN A 89 1.22 31.16 -11.70
CA GLN A 89 1.80 32.10 -10.75
C GLN A 89 2.82 33.01 -11.46
N SER A 90 2.62 34.33 -11.32
CA SER A 90 3.43 35.35 -12.00
C SER A 90 4.94 35.21 -11.80
N ASP A 91 5.35 34.77 -10.61
CA ASP A 91 6.76 34.60 -10.26
C ASP A 91 7.36 33.39 -10.99
N PHE A 92 6.58 32.31 -11.11
CA PHE A 92 6.96 31.11 -11.86
C PHE A 92 7.06 31.37 -13.36
N GLN A 93 6.14 32.16 -13.94
CA GLN A 93 6.14 32.49 -15.37
C GLN A 93 7.25 33.45 -15.80
N LYS A 94 7.84 34.19 -14.85
CA LYS A 94 8.93 35.15 -15.10
C LYS A 94 10.31 34.53 -14.91
N LEU A 95 10.39 33.29 -14.43
CA LEU A 95 11.65 32.56 -14.38
C LEU A 95 12.13 32.28 -15.82
N PRO A 96 13.38 32.63 -16.15
CA PRO A 96 13.94 32.48 -17.51
C PRO A 96 14.23 31.03 -17.90
#